data_AF-A0A7Y2RFN3-F1
#
_entry.id   AF-A0A7Y2RFN3-F1
#
_cell.length_a   1.000
_cell.length_b   1.000
_cell.length_c   1.000
_cell.angle_alpha   90.00
_cell.angle_beta   90.00
_cell.angle_gamma   90.00
#
_symmetry.space_group_name_H-M   'P 1'
#
loop_
_entity.id
_entity.type
_entity.pdbx_description
1 polymer ?
#
loop_
_entity_poly.entity_id
_entity_poly.type
_entity_poly.pdbx_seq_one_letter_code
_entity_poly.pdbx_strand_id
1 'polypeptide(L)'
;MKVFYSLMSLICLTALSPFTVAQDIQGRSFSYLDWEVHCSNTGTCRAAGYQTDSAQAMPASILLTRQAGAKQAVQAKFALSSDGQTLESKKLKNIRLYLNGKDFGAVHLNSSAQPLIGTLNAQQINGLLQYAQKNLKIIFKNNHYTWQVSDAGMTATLLKMDDFQKRTGTVGALVKKGSANESKVLAAQPKPMVKKVNTAAKPYLTLQPNTEQYQVVHTLLMAAQPELQDAHVFCEGINDETVAKPQAIELYKLTNHKVLATTLCWRGAYNEGYGAWVLEESLKGKATFVTEFASDFAAGEISSAQKGRGLGDCWAMSQWIWNGQTFVKTLDRWTGMCKGFPGGIWDLYLIEALVR
;
A
#
# COMPACT_ATOMS: atom_id res chain seq x y z
N MET A 1 22.42 28.77 77.10
CA MET A 1 21.84 29.33 75.87
C MET A 1 22.52 28.72 74.67
N LYS A 2 21.81 27.89 73.88
CA LYS A 2 22.09 27.57 72.47
C LYS A 2 20.92 26.72 71.94
N VAL A 3 19.93 27.43 71.39
CA VAL A 3 18.96 26.92 70.41
C VAL A 3 19.73 26.71 69.11
N PHE A 4 19.56 25.64 68.33
CA PHE A 4 19.58 25.74 66.85
C PHE A 4 18.94 24.49 66.17
N TYR A 5 17.76 24.72 65.58
CA TYR A 5 17.12 24.24 64.32
C TYR A 5 17.19 22.77 63.88
N SER A 6 15.99 22.17 63.77
CA SER A 6 15.70 20.96 63.01
C SER A 6 15.50 21.28 61.53
N LEU A 7 16.34 20.73 60.66
CA LEU A 7 16.22 20.86 59.20
C LEU A 7 15.36 19.70 58.67
N MET A 8 14.13 19.99 58.26
CA MET A 8 13.23 19.02 57.63
C MET A 8 13.56 18.96 56.13
N SER A 9 14.24 17.89 55.72
CA SER A 9 14.64 17.67 54.32
C SER A 9 13.45 17.20 53.48
N LEU A 10 12.93 18.10 52.64
CA LEU A 10 11.84 17.81 51.69
C LEU A 10 12.40 17.06 50.48
N ILE A 11 12.18 15.75 50.40
CA ILE A 11 12.55 14.92 49.25
C ILE A 11 11.50 15.16 48.14
N CYS A 12 11.85 15.97 47.14
CA CYS A 12 11.05 16.17 45.95
C CYS A 12 11.25 14.97 45.00
N LEU A 13 10.32 14.02 44.98
CA LEU A 13 10.28 12.96 43.97
C LEU A 13 9.86 13.58 42.62
N THR A 14 10.82 13.90 41.77
CA THR A 14 10.56 14.18 40.35
C THR A 14 10.17 12.87 39.65
N ALA A 15 8.88 12.69 39.38
CA ALA A 15 8.37 11.60 38.56
C ALA A 15 8.88 11.78 37.11
N LEU A 16 9.96 11.09 36.77
CA LEU A 16 10.40 10.92 35.38
C LEU A 16 9.42 9.94 34.71
N SER A 17 8.37 10.47 34.08
CA SER A 17 7.51 9.68 33.21
C SER A 17 8.36 9.16 32.04
N PRO A 18 8.49 7.84 31.85
CA PRO A 18 9.17 7.32 30.67
C PRO A 18 8.35 7.71 29.44
N PHE A 19 8.90 8.60 28.61
CA PHE A 19 8.41 8.79 27.26
C PHE A 19 8.67 7.50 26.48
N THR A 20 7.73 6.56 26.54
CA THR A 20 7.70 5.45 25.60
C THR A 20 7.38 6.03 24.23
N VAL A 21 8.40 6.22 23.41
CA VAL A 21 8.23 6.51 21.98
C VAL A 21 7.53 5.29 21.38
N ALA A 22 6.31 5.48 20.88
CA ALA A 22 5.58 4.42 20.22
C ALA A 22 6.37 3.98 18.97
N GLN A 23 6.62 2.68 18.83
CA GLN A 23 7.32 2.14 17.66
C GLN A 23 6.51 2.43 16.39
N ASP A 24 7.18 2.84 15.31
CA ASP A 24 6.55 3.11 14.02
C ASP A 24 5.80 1.88 13.49
N ILE A 25 4.57 2.12 13.03
CA ILE A 25 3.75 1.06 12.44
C ILE A 25 4.34 0.70 11.08
N GLN A 26 4.77 -0.56 10.96
CA GLN A 26 5.16 -1.13 9.68
C GLN A 26 3.89 -1.62 8.96
N GLY A 27 3.67 -1.12 7.75
CA GLY A 27 2.57 -1.56 6.90
C GLY A 27 2.66 -3.07 6.63
N ARG A 28 1.51 -3.73 6.51
CA ARG A 28 1.44 -5.17 6.23
C ARG A 28 0.33 -5.48 5.25
N SER A 29 0.61 -6.41 4.34
CA SER A 29 -0.38 -7.00 3.44
C SER A 29 -0.58 -8.49 3.73
N PHE A 30 -1.74 -8.99 3.32
CA PHE A 30 -2.06 -10.41 3.29
C PHE A 30 -3.10 -10.66 2.21
N SER A 31 -2.91 -11.71 1.41
CA SER A 31 -3.88 -12.16 0.42
C SER A 31 -4.15 -13.65 0.61
N TYR A 32 -5.41 -14.04 0.41
CA TYR A 32 -5.82 -15.44 0.45
C TYR A 32 -7.10 -15.63 -0.36
N LEU A 33 -7.04 -16.48 -1.39
CA LEU A 33 -8.13 -16.74 -2.32
C LEU A 33 -8.64 -15.44 -2.95
N ASP A 34 -9.92 -15.10 -2.82
CA ASP A 34 -10.56 -13.96 -3.49
C ASP A 34 -10.54 -12.68 -2.63
N TRP A 35 -9.74 -12.66 -1.56
CA TRP A 35 -9.68 -11.55 -0.62
C TRP A 35 -8.25 -11.15 -0.30
N GLU A 36 -8.05 -9.86 -0.04
CA GLU A 36 -6.79 -9.30 0.43
C GLU A 36 -7.01 -8.18 1.43
N VAL A 37 -6.00 -7.90 2.24
CA VAL A 37 -5.96 -6.76 3.16
C VAL A 37 -4.60 -6.08 3.09
N HIS A 38 -4.62 -4.75 3.08
CA HIS A 38 -3.43 -3.91 3.23
C HIS A 38 -3.68 -2.94 4.37
N CYS A 39 -2.76 -2.93 5.33
CA CYS A 39 -2.77 -2.02 6.46
C CYS A 39 -1.56 -1.07 6.35
N SER A 40 -1.82 0.23 6.40
CA SER A 40 -0.77 1.24 6.20
C SER A 40 0.01 1.54 7.47
N ASN A 41 1.10 2.30 7.31
CA ASN A 41 1.90 2.91 8.37
C ASN A 41 1.13 3.88 9.29
N THR A 42 -0.15 4.17 9.04
CA THR A 42 -1.02 4.92 9.97
C THR A 42 -1.84 4.01 10.87
N GLY A 43 -1.81 2.70 10.63
CA GLY A 43 -2.62 1.68 11.29
C GLY A 43 -3.97 1.39 10.59
N THR A 44 -4.26 2.07 9.49
CA THR A 44 -5.53 1.97 8.76
C THR A 44 -5.51 0.76 7.84
N CYS A 45 -6.50 -0.12 7.98
CA CYS A 45 -6.61 -1.33 7.16
C CYS A 45 -7.73 -1.22 6.11
N ARG A 46 -7.45 -1.78 4.93
CA ARG A 46 -8.35 -1.86 3.77
C ARG A 46 -8.39 -3.31 3.32
N ALA A 47 -9.52 -3.98 3.53
CA ALA A 47 -9.76 -5.36 3.14
C ALA A 47 -10.70 -5.40 1.93
N ALA A 48 -10.25 -5.95 0.81
CA ALA A 48 -11.02 -6.05 -0.41
C ALA A 48 -11.40 -7.52 -0.69
N GLY A 49 -12.63 -7.72 -1.15
CA GLY A 49 -13.14 -9.01 -1.64
C GLY A 49 -13.59 -8.87 -3.09
N TYR A 50 -13.35 -9.90 -3.89
CA TYR A 50 -13.63 -9.91 -5.33
C TYR A 50 -14.57 -11.06 -5.70
N GLN A 51 -15.05 -11.08 -6.93
CA GLN A 51 -15.76 -12.24 -7.48
C GLN A 51 -14.80 -13.42 -7.75
N THR A 52 -15.37 -14.61 -7.99
CA THR A 52 -14.60 -15.78 -8.43
C THR A 52 -14.13 -15.63 -9.88
N ASP A 53 -13.10 -16.38 -10.29
CA ASP A 53 -12.56 -16.31 -11.66
C ASP A 53 -13.55 -16.78 -12.74
N SER A 54 -14.58 -17.54 -12.33
CA SER A 54 -15.67 -18.00 -13.20
C SER A 54 -16.80 -16.98 -13.40
N ALA A 55 -16.86 -15.92 -12.60
CA ALA A 55 -17.94 -14.92 -12.62
C ALA A 55 -17.61 -13.72 -13.52
N GLN A 56 -17.16 -14.00 -14.76
CA GLN A 56 -16.50 -12.99 -15.60
C GLN A 56 -17.44 -11.89 -16.13
N ALA A 57 -18.70 -12.18 -16.44
CA ALA A 57 -19.57 -11.23 -17.13
C ALA A 57 -20.10 -10.07 -16.26
N MET A 58 -20.18 -10.26 -14.94
CA MET A 58 -20.75 -9.29 -14.00
C MET A 58 -19.84 -9.15 -12.77
N PRO A 59 -18.64 -8.57 -12.95
CA PRO A 59 -17.64 -8.47 -11.90
C PRO A 59 -18.08 -7.55 -10.76
N ALA A 60 -17.67 -7.90 -9.54
CA ALA A 60 -18.11 -7.22 -8.33
C ALA A 60 -17.05 -7.29 -7.24
N SER A 61 -16.88 -6.19 -6.53
CA SER A 61 -15.95 -6.12 -5.41
C SER A 61 -16.53 -5.31 -4.25
N ILE A 62 -16.12 -5.66 -3.03
CA ILE A 62 -16.39 -4.90 -1.81
C ILE A 62 -15.05 -4.49 -1.19
N LEU A 63 -14.99 -3.27 -0.67
CA LEU A 63 -13.87 -2.74 0.10
C LEU A 63 -14.34 -2.37 1.51
N LEU A 64 -13.77 -3.02 2.52
CA LEU A 64 -13.95 -2.71 3.94
C LEU A 64 -12.76 -1.89 4.44
N THR A 65 -13.01 -0.73 5.04
CA THR A 65 -11.95 0.14 5.59
C THR A 65 -12.19 0.38 7.07
N ARG A 66 -11.14 0.28 7.90
CA ARG A 66 -11.19 0.65 9.32
C ARG A 66 -9.91 1.35 9.74
N GLN A 67 -10.08 2.54 10.32
CA GLN A 67 -8.98 3.30 10.93
C GLN A 67 -8.46 2.58 12.18
N ALA A 68 -7.20 2.82 12.56
CA ALA A 68 -6.67 2.41 13.85
C ALA A 68 -7.23 3.26 15.01
N GLY A 69 -7.06 2.78 16.24
CA GLY A 69 -7.58 3.39 17.45
C GLY A 69 -8.92 2.80 17.89
N ALA A 70 -9.35 3.14 19.10
CA ALA A 70 -10.58 2.63 19.69
C ALA A 70 -11.84 3.23 19.02
N LYS A 71 -12.94 2.47 19.07
CA LYS A 71 -14.29 2.83 18.60
C LYS A 71 -14.36 3.23 17.13
N GLN A 72 -13.42 2.75 16.31
CA GLN A 72 -13.43 3.00 14.87
C GLN A 72 -14.38 2.05 14.16
N ALA A 73 -15.39 2.61 13.50
CA ALA A 73 -16.34 1.84 12.71
C ALA A 73 -15.71 1.34 11.40
N VAL A 74 -16.20 0.20 10.90
CA VAL A 74 -15.93 -0.25 9.54
C VAL A 74 -16.78 0.56 8.58
N GLN A 75 -16.14 1.08 7.54
CA GLN A 75 -16.79 1.65 6.37
C GLN A 75 -16.73 0.66 5.22
N ALA A 76 -17.74 0.64 4.36
CA ALA A 76 -17.77 -0.27 3.22
C ALA A 76 -18.17 0.43 1.93
N LYS A 77 -17.36 0.22 0.89
CA LYS A 77 -17.67 0.56 -0.50
C LYS A 77 -17.86 -0.72 -1.30
N PHE A 78 -18.52 -0.61 -2.45
CA PHE A 78 -18.61 -1.69 -3.42
C PHE A 78 -18.47 -1.13 -4.83
N ALA A 79 -18.04 -1.99 -5.75
CA ALA A 79 -17.94 -1.70 -7.17
C ALA A 79 -18.62 -2.81 -7.97
N LEU A 80 -19.42 -2.42 -8.95
CA LEU A 80 -20.12 -3.33 -9.88
C LEU A 80 -19.76 -2.92 -11.31
N SER A 81 -19.47 -3.90 -12.15
CA SER A 81 -19.12 -3.68 -13.56
C SER A 81 -19.69 -4.81 -14.42
N SER A 82 -19.44 -4.75 -15.72
CA SER A 82 -20.08 -5.59 -16.75
C SER A 82 -19.10 -6.02 -17.84
N ASP A 83 -17.82 -6.17 -17.50
CA ASP A 83 -16.76 -6.70 -18.37
C ASP A 83 -16.78 -6.13 -19.80
N GLY A 84 -16.82 -4.80 -19.90
CA GLY A 84 -16.84 -4.09 -21.18
C GLY A 84 -18.22 -3.94 -21.85
N GLN A 85 -19.27 -4.57 -21.32
CA GLN A 85 -20.64 -4.38 -21.82
C GLN A 85 -21.27 -3.10 -21.27
N THR A 86 -22.05 -2.39 -22.09
CA THR A 86 -22.79 -1.21 -21.64
C THR A 86 -23.98 -1.61 -20.78
N LEU A 87 -23.99 -1.20 -19.51
CA LEU A 87 -25.16 -1.31 -18.65
C LEU A 87 -26.19 -0.23 -19.00
N GLU A 88 -27.45 -0.62 -19.19
CA GLU A 88 -28.51 0.33 -19.49
C GLU A 88 -28.89 1.13 -18.23
N SER A 89 -28.64 2.44 -18.22
CA SER A 89 -28.85 3.28 -17.03
C SER A 89 -30.27 3.21 -16.45
N LYS A 90 -31.29 3.02 -17.30
CA LYS A 90 -32.70 2.84 -16.88
C LYS A 90 -32.91 1.55 -16.07
N LYS A 91 -32.11 0.52 -16.32
CA LYS A 91 -32.15 -0.80 -15.67
C LYS A 91 -31.25 -0.88 -14.42
N LEU A 92 -30.51 0.18 -14.08
CA LEU A 92 -29.67 0.24 -12.87
C LEU A 92 -30.42 0.68 -11.60
N LYS A 93 -31.73 0.89 -11.69
CA LYS A 93 -32.55 1.28 -10.55
C LYS A 93 -32.75 0.12 -9.59
N ASN A 94 -32.89 0.45 -8.30
CA ASN A 94 -33.26 -0.50 -7.23
C ASN A 94 -32.36 -1.75 -7.19
N ILE A 95 -31.04 -1.57 -7.33
CA ILE A 95 -30.08 -2.63 -7.00
C ILE A 95 -30.10 -2.80 -5.48
N ARG A 96 -30.19 -4.04 -5.02
CA ARG A 96 -30.33 -4.39 -3.60
C ARG A 96 -29.28 -5.41 -3.18
N LEU A 97 -28.85 -5.32 -1.93
CA LEU A 97 -27.93 -6.28 -1.32
C LEU A 97 -28.71 -7.46 -0.73
N TYR A 98 -28.30 -8.67 -1.08
CA TYR A 98 -28.79 -9.90 -0.48
C TYR A 98 -27.63 -10.66 0.16
N LEU A 99 -27.82 -11.11 1.39
CA LEU A 99 -26.86 -11.91 2.14
C LEU A 99 -27.52 -13.24 2.50
N ASN A 100 -27.01 -14.35 1.96
CA ASN A 100 -27.63 -15.68 2.10
C ASN A 100 -29.13 -15.69 1.74
N GLY A 101 -29.51 -14.93 0.70
CA GLY A 101 -30.89 -14.82 0.22
C GLY A 101 -31.77 -13.83 0.99
N LYS A 102 -31.34 -13.34 2.17
CA LYS A 102 -32.05 -12.29 2.91
C LYS A 102 -31.79 -10.92 2.28
N ASP A 103 -32.84 -10.15 2.03
CA ASP A 103 -32.76 -8.78 1.52
C ASP A 103 -32.31 -7.80 2.62
N PHE A 104 -31.23 -7.07 2.37
CA PHE A 104 -30.67 -6.02 3.23
C PHE A 104 -30.91 -4.60 2.68
N GLY A 105 -31.82 -4.47 1.72
CA GLY A 105 -32.29 -3.20 1.19
C GLY A 105 -31.53 -2.72 -0.06
N ALA A 106 -32.02 -1.60 -0.60
CA ALA A 106 -31.40 -0.94 -1.74
C ALA A 106 -30.01 -0.40 -1.38
N VAL A 107 -29.11 -0.40 -2.36
CA VAL A 107 -27.77 0.17 -2.22
C VAL A 107 -27.68 1.54 -2.89
N HIS A 108 -26.88 2.43 -2.32
CA HIS A 108 -26.62 3.75 -2.88
C HIS A 108 -25.37 3.69 -3.76
N LEU A 109 -25.52 3.98 -5.05
CA LEU A 109 -24.43 3.99 -6.03
C LEU A 109 -24.48 5.22 -6.92
N ASN A 110 -23.32 5.62 -7.43
CA ASN A 110 -23.21 6.61 -8.48
C ASN A 110 -23.40 5.90 -9.84
N SER A 111 -24.58 6.08 -10.43
CA SER A 111 -24.95 5.47 -11.72
C SER A 111 -24.27 6.11 -12.94
N SER A 112 -23.59 7.24 -12.75
CA SER A 112 -22.93 8.00 -13.81
C SER A 112 -21.43 7.67 -13.92
N ALA A 113 -20.88 6.90 -12.98
CA ALA A 113 -19.50 6.43 -13.00
C ALA A 113 -19.42 4.99 -13.54
N GLN A 114 -18.36 4.68 -14.29
CA GLN A 114 -18.00 3.31 -14.65
C GLN A 114 -16.58 3.01 -14.16
N PRO A 115 -16.36 1.93 -13.38
CA PRO A 115 -17.38 1.02 -12.85
C PRO A 115 -18.35 1.71 -11.86
N LEU A 116 -19.51 1.10 -11.61
CA LEU A 116 -20.52 1.63 -10.69
C LEU A 116 -20.02 1.51 -9.25
N ILE A 117 -19.79 2.64 -8.59
CA ILE A 117 -19.29 2.66 -7.21
C ILE A 117 -20.36 3.14 -6.24
N GLY A 118 -20.49 2.45 -5.11
CA GLY A 118 -21.43 2.79 -4.06
C GLY A 118 -20.91 2.56 -2.65
N THR A 119 -21.74 2.87 -1.67
CA THR A 119 -21.47 2.67 -0.24
C THR A 119 -22.55 1.80 0.40
N LEU A 120 -22.15 0.98 1.38
CA LEU A 120 -23.11 0.26 2.22
C LEU A 120 -23.41 1.07 3.48
N ASN A 121 -24.67 1.00 3.94
CA ASN A 121 -25.06 1.61 5.21
C ASN A 121 -24.73 0.70 6.41
N ALA A 122 -24.90 1.22 7.63
CA ALA A 122 -24.56 0.48 8.85
C ALA A 122 -25.29 -0.87 9.01
N GLN A 123 -26.57 -0.96 8.60
CA GLN A 123 -27.33 -2.22 8.67
C GLN A 123 -26.74 -3.28 7.72
N GLN A 124 -26.39 -2.87 6.49
CA GLN A 124 -25.78 -3.73 5.48
C GLN A 124 -24.40 -4.21 5.92
N ILE A 125 -23.58 -3.31 6.47
CA ILE A 125 -22.25 -3.63 7.00
C ILE A 125 -22.35 -4.61 8.17
N ASN A 126 -23.24 -4.35 9.13
CA ASN A 126 -23.46 -5.24 10.26
C ASN A 126 -23.97 -6.62 9.80
N GLY A 127 -24.84 -6.66 8.80
CA GLY A 127 -25.30 -7.90 8.17
C GLY A 127 -24.16 -8.71 7.57
N LEU A 128 -23.29 -8.05 6.79
CA LEU A 128 -22.10 -8.66 6.18
C LEU A 128 -21.18 -9.25 7.25
N LEU A 129 -20.83 -8.43 8.26
CA LEU A 129 -19.90 -8.83 9.32
C LEU A 129 -20.47 -9.88 10.29
N GLN A 130 -21.79 -10.03 10.39
CA GLN A 130 -22.41 -11.11 11.17
C GLN A 130 -22.06 -12.50 10.62
N TYR A 131 -21.75 -12.61 9.33
CA TYR A 131 -21.34 -13.86 8.68
C TYR A 131 -19.81 -14.00 8.54
N ALA A 132 -19.01 -13.16 9.20
CA ALA A 132 -17.54 -13.18 9.06
C ALA A 132 -16.84 -14.47 9.54
N GLN A 133 -17.59 -15.45 10.09
CA GLN A 133 -17.11 -16.79 10.48
C GLN A 133 -17.88 -17.92 9.79
N LYS A 134 -18.74 -17.59 8.82
CA LYS A 134 -19.68 -18.53 8.20
C LYS A 134 -19.61 -18.38 6.69
N ASN A 135 -20.13 -19.39 5.98
CA ASN A 135 -20.33 -19.28 4.54
C ASN A 135 -21.35 -18.17 4.24
N LEU A 136 -21.06 -17.39 3.22
CA LEU A 136 -21.82 -16.22 2.86
C LEU A 136 -21.96 -16.06 1.36
N LYS A 137 -23.20 -16.03 0.87
CA LYS A 137 -23.50 -15.57 -0.49
C LYS A 137 -23.78 -14.08 -0.47
N ILE A 138 -22.87 -13.29 -1.04
CA ILE A 138 -22.99 -11.84 -1.18
C ILE A 138 -23.47 -11.52 -2.59
N ILE A 139 -24.72 -11.07 -2.72
CA ILE A 139 -25.33 -10.82 -4.03
C ILE A 139 -25.85 -9.38 -4.09
N PHE A 140 -25.45 -8.64 -5.13
CA PHE A 140 -26.12 -7.41 -5.53
C PHE A 140 -27.01 -7.74 -6.72
N LYS A 141 -28.30 -7.45 -6.66
CA LYS A 141 -29.19 -7.73 -7.80
C LYS A 141 -30.40 -6.81 -7.88
N ASN A 142 -30.98 -6.78 -9.07
CA ASN A 142 -32.34 -6.35 -9.33
C ASN A 142 -32.99 -7.32 -10.36
N ASN A 143 -34.04 -6.89 -11.05
CA ASN A 143 -34.72 -7.73 -12.04
C ASN A 143 -33.94 -7.95 -13.35
N HIS A 144 -32.85 -7.21 -13.56
CA HIS A 144 -32.08 -7.23 -14.82
C HIS A 144 -30.66 -7.74 -14.64
N TYR A 145 -30.04 -7.43 -13.51
CA TYR A 145 -28.62 -7.65 -13.27
C TYR A 145 -28.41 -8.36 -11.94
N THR A 146 -27.41 -9.23 -11.90
CA THR A 146 -26.96 -9.94 -10.71
C THR A 146 -25.44 -9.97 -10.70
N TRP A 147 -24.88 -9.59 -9.57
CA TRP A 147 -23.46 -9.55 -9.26
C TRP A 147 -23.21 -10.36 -8.00
N GLN A 148 -22.10 -11.09 -7.97
CA GLN A 148 -21.72 -11.89 -6.80
C GLN A 148 -20.28 -11.57 -6.38
N VAL A 149 -20.10 -11.27 -5.09
CA VAL A 149 -18.78 -11.23 -4.47
C VAL A 149 -18.53 -12.58 -3.81
N SER A 150 -17.33 -13.13 -3.98
CA SER A 150 -16.92 -14.38 -3.34
C SER A 150 -16.73 -14.15 -1.84
N ASP A 151 -17.05 -15.14 -1.01
CA ASP A 151 -16.69 -15.17 0.42
C ASP A 151 -15.39 -15.95 0.68
N ALA A 152 -14.81 -16.57 -0.36
CA ALA A 152 -13.62 -17.39 -0.25
C ALA A 152 -12.41 -16.57 0.18
N GLY A 153 -12.00 -16.73 1.44
CA GLY A 153 -10.89 -16.00 2.06
C GLY A 153 -11.29 -14.83 2.95
N MET A 154 -12.57 -14.41 2.94
CA MET A 154 -13.09 -13.30 3.75
C MET A 154 -12.72 -13.44 5.23
N THR A 155 -13.00 -14.60 5.84
CA THR A 155 -12.73 -14.86 7.27
C THR A 155 -11.24 -14.70 7.60
N ALA A 156 -10.35 -15.26 6.77
CA ALA A 156 -8.90 -15.22 7.00
C ALA A 156 -8.36 -13.78 6.91
N THR A 157 -8.80 -13.05 5.88
CA THR A 157 -8.42 -11.65 5.66
C THR A 157 -8.91 -10.74 6.78
N LEU A 158 -10.16 -10.91 7.24
CA LEU A 158 -10.70 -10.13 8.36
C LEU A 158 -10.04 -10.49 9.70
N LEU A 159 -9.60 -11.74 9.90
CA LEU A 159 -8.78 -12.12 11.05
C LEU A 159 -7.44 -11.40 11.04
N LYS A 160 -6.76 -11.33 9.89
CA LYS A 160 -5.49 -10.61 9.76
C LYS A 160 -5.65 -9.11 9.99
N MET A 161 -6.78 -8.54 9.57
CA MET A 161 -7.14 -7.16 9.87
C MET A 161 -7.32 -6.91 11.38
N ASP A 162 -8.03 -7.80 12.08
CA ASP A 162 -8.19 -7.72 13.53
C ASP A 162 -6.85 -7.91 14.27
N ASP A 163 -6.03 -8.88 13.83
CA ASP A 163 -4.72 -9.17 14.41
C ASP A 163 -3.78 -7.97 14.32
N PHE A 164 -3.65 -7.39 13.12
CA PHE A 164 -2.82 -6.19 12.90
C PHE A 164 -3.23 -5.02 13.82
N GLN A 165 -4.55 -4.79 13.94
CA GLN A 165 -5.08 -3.71 14.78
C GLN A 165 -5.20 -4.10 16.26
N LYS A 166 -4.72 -5.29 16.66
CA LYS A 166 -4.77 -5.83 18.03
C LYS A 166 -6.19 -5.88 18.60
N ARG A 167 -7.15 -6.28 17.77
CA ARG A 167 -8.59 -6.32 18.07
C ARG A 167 -9.13 -7.72 18.36
N THR A 168 -8.39 -8.78 18.09
CA THR A 168 -8.82 -10.15 18.40
C THR A 168 -9.20 -10.29 19.88
N GLY A 169 -10.38 -10.86 20.17
CA GLY A 169 -10.90 -11.02 21.53
C GLY A 169 -11.50 -9.75 22.16
N THR A 170 -11.49 -8.62 21.45
CA THR A 170 -12.16 -7.39 21.90
C THR A 170 -13.63 -7.37 21.47
N VAL A 171 -14.41 -6.46 22.07
CA VAL A 171 -15.81 -6.21 21.67
C VAL A 171 -15.95 -5.73 20.23
N GLY A 172 -14.92 -5.10 19.66
CA GLY A 172 -14.91 -4.59 18.28
C GLY A 172 -14.13 -5.45 17.28
N ALA A 173 -13.82 -6.70 17.61
CA ALA A 173 -13.31 -7.65 16.62
C ALA A 173 -14.38 -7.91 15.55
N LEU A 174 -13.96 -8.09 14.29
CA LEU A 174 -14.86 -8.48 13.20
C LEU A 174 -15.18 -9.97 13.26
N VAL A 175 -14.16 -10.79 13.55
CA VAL A 175 -14.27 -12.25 13.45
C VAL A 175 -14.34 -12.89 14.84
N LYS A 176 -13.24 -12.84 15.61
CA LYS A 176 -13.14 -13.43 16.95
C LYS A 176 -13.48 -12.39 18.03
N LYS A 177 -14.76 -12.11 18.20
CA LYS A 177 -15.27 -11.21 19.25
C LYS A 177 -15.03 -11.79 20.65
N GLY A 178 -14.81 -10.90 21.61
CA GLY A 178 -14.73 -11.25 23.02
C GLY A 178 -15.17 -10.08 23.91
N SER A 179 -14.88 -10.17 25.20
CA SER A 179 -15.32 -9.20 26.21
C SER A 179 -14.29 -8.10 26.51
N ALA A 180 -13.08 -8.19 25.97
CA ALA A 180 -12.05 -7.19 26.23
C ALA A 180 -12.45 -5.83 25.64
N ASN A 181 -12.22 -4.76 26.40
CA ASN A 181 -12.39 -3.40 25.88
C ASN A 181 -11.27 -3.05 24.89
N GLU A 182 -11.43 -1.93 24.19
CA GLU A 182 -10.48 -1.52 23.15
C GLU A 182 -9.30 -0.66 23.67
N SER A 183 -8.98 -0.70 24.96
CA SER A 183 -7.87 0.11 25.51
C SER A 183 -6.48 -0.29 25.01
N LYS A 184 -6.32 -1.53 24.53
CA LYS A 184 -5.05 -2.09 24.05
C LYS A 184 -4.97 -2.28 22.53
N VAL A 185 -5.96 -1.78 21.78
CA VAL A 185 -5.92 -1.84 20.32
C VAL A 185 -4.79 -0.96 19.78
N LEU A 186 -4.36 -1.22 18.56
CA LEU A 186 -3.35 -0.39 17.90
C LEU A 186 -3.82 1.07 17.83
N ALA A 187 -3.06 1.98 18.42
CA ALA A 187 -3.30 3.41 18.29
C ALA A 187 -2.94 3.88 16.87
N ALA A 188 -3.72 4.81 16.32
CA ALA A 188 -3.40 5.39 15.03
C ALA A 188 -2.12 6.25 15.11
N GLN A 189 -1.32 6.23 14.04
CA GLN A 189 -0.20 7.15 13.86
C GLN A 189 -0.53 8.16 12.76
N PRO A 190 -0.09 9.42 12.89
CA PRO A 190 -0.27 10.40 11.83
C PRO A 190 0.56 10.00 10.61
N LYS A 191 0.12 10.43 9.42
CA LYS A 191 0.95 10.32 8.21
C LYS A 191 2.27 11.06 8.43
N PRO A 192 3.43 10.42 8.23
CA PRO A 192 4.72 11.10 8.29
C PRO A 192 4.76 12.26 7.31
N MET A 193 5.38 13.36 7.71
CA MET A 193 5.54 14.54 6.86
C MET A 193 6.94 14.55 6.27
N VAL A 194 7.03 14.60 4.95
CA VAL A 194 8.30 14.66 4.21
C VAL A 194 8.35 15.96 3.44
N LYS A 195 9.38 16.77 3.72
CA LYS A 195 9.65 18.00 2.95
C LYS A 195 10.34 17.62 1.65
N LYS A 196 9.76 17.94 0.50
CA LYS A 196 10.40 17.76 -0.80
C LYS A 196 11.43 18.87 -1.01
N VAL A 197 12.62 18.48 -1.45
CA VAL A 197 13.64 19.42 -1.93
C VAL A 197 13.76 19.25 -3.44
N ASN A 198 13.42 20.30 -4.19
CA ASN A 198 13.49 20.28 -5.64
C ASN A 198 14.95 20.15 -6.11
N THR A 199 15.16 19.31 -7.12
CA THR A 199 16.48 19.07 -7.74
C THR A 199 16.40 19.26 -9.25
N ALA A 200 17.52 19.07 -9.94
CA ALA A 200 17.50 19.00 -11.40
C ALA A 200 16.61 17.85 -11.88
N ALA A 201 15.85 18.08 -12.96
CA ALA A 201 15.00 17.08 -13.59
C ALA A 201 15.67 16.37 -14.79
N LYS A 202 16.85 16.83 -15.20
CA LYS A 202 17.63 16.23 -16.30
C LYS A 202 18.98 15.76 -15.78
N PRO A 203 19.55 14.69 -16.35
CA PRO A 203 20.89 14.27 -15.99
C PRO A 203 21.89 15.34 -16.43
N TYR A 204 22.94 15.56 -15.63
CA TYR A 204 24.04 16.44 -16.00
C TYR A 204 25.18 15.67 -16.69
N LEU A 205 25.21 14.35 -16.53
CA LEU A 205 26.21 13.45 -17.10
C LEU A 205 25.58 12.07 -17.35
N THR A 206 25.88 11.48 -18.50
CA THR A 206 25.53 10.10 -18.85
C THR A 206 26.83 9.33 -19.11
N LEU A 207 27.09 8.31 -18.31
CA LEU A 207 28.26 7.44 -18.43
C LEU A 207 27.92 6.27 -19.35
N GLN A 208 28.66 6.15 -20.45
CA GLN A 208 28.53 5.03 -21.38
C GLN A 208 29.33 3.82 -20.89
N PRO A 209 28.84 2.56 -21.11
CA PRO A 209 29.50 1.34 -20.62
C PRO A 209 30.98 1.17 -20.97
N ASN A 210 31.41 1.76 -22.08
CA ASN A 210 32.77 1.68 -22.61
C ASN A 210 33.77 2.68 -21.99
N THR A 211 33.37 3.43 -20.95
CA THR A 211 34.22 4.44 -20.30
C THR A 211 34.83 3.93 -19.00
N GLU A 212 36.04 4.38 -18.64
CA GLU A 212 36.69 4.02 -17.37
C GLU A 212 35.84 4.48 -16.17
N GLN A 213 35.29 5.69 -16.24
CA GLN A 213 34.44 6.24 -15.19
C GLN A 213 33.17 5.41 -14.97
N TYR A 214 32.58 4.84 -16.04
CA TYR A 214 31.47 3.91 -15.91
C TYR A 214 31.85 2.69 -15.07
N GLN A 215 32.98 2.05 -15.36
CA GLN A 215 33.40 0.82 -14.67
C GLN A 215 33.59 1.08 -13.16
N VAL A 216 34.17 2.22 -12.80
CA VAL A 216 34.31 2.65 -11.41
C VAL A 216 32.94 2.85 -10.75
N VAL A 217 32.05 3.64 -11.36
CA VAL A 217 30.73 3.93 -10.77
C VAL A 217 29.86 2.68 -10.69
N HIS A 218 29.78 1.90 -11.76
CA HIS A 218 29.02 0.64 -11.81
C HIS A 218 29.43 -0.32 -10.68
N THR A 219 30.74 -0.47 -10.44
CA THR A 219 31.24 -1.29 -9.33
C THR A 219 30.73 -0.81 -7.97
N LEU A 220 30.67 0.52 -7.75
CA LEU A 220 30.12 1.09 -6.52
C LEU A 220 28.62 0.83 -6.38
N LEU A 221 27.86 0.89 -7.49
CA LEU A 221 26.42 0.63 -7.49
C LEU A 221 26.12 -0.84 -7.15
N MET A 222 26.82 -1.78 -7.78
CA MET A 222 26.63 -3.21 -7.55
C MET A 222 27.07 -3.65 -6.16
N ALA A 223 28.12 -3.02 -5.61
CA ALA A 223 28.52 -3.24 -4.22
C ALA A 223 27.46 -2.76 -3.22
N ALA A 224 26.58 -1.85 -3.62
CA ALA A 224 25.44 -1.35 -2.85
C ALA A 224 24.12 -2.03 -3.28
N GLN A 225 24.14 -3.35 -3.48
CA GLN A 225 22.91 -4.12 -3.69
C GLN A 225 22.16 -4.36 -2.36
N PRO A 226 20.82 -4.45 -2.38
CA PRO A 226 20.05 -4.84 -1.19
C PRO A 226 20.32 -6.32 -0.85
N GLU A 227 19.94 -6.73 0.37
CA GLU A 227 19.81 -8.16 0.66
C GLU A 227 18.67 -8.74 -0.18
N LEU A 228 19.02 -9.53 -1.20
CA LEU A 228 18.06 -10.14 -2.11
C LEU A 228 17.39 -11.32 -1.40
N GLN A 229 16.05 -11.30 -1.33
CA GLN A 229 15.27 -12.41 -0.75
C GLN A 229 15.08 -13.56 -1.74
N ASP A 230 15.25 -13.28 -3.03
CA ASP A 230 15.17 -14.20 -4.16
C ASP A 230 16.48 -14.16 -4.95
N ALA A 231 16.85 -15.28 -5.58
CA ALA A 231 18.11 -15.41 -6.31
C ALA A 231 18.10 -14.72 -7.69
N HIS A 232 17.40 -13.58 -7.82
CA HIS A 232 17.39 -12.85 -9.07
C HIS A 232 18.71 -12.09 -9.28
N VAL A 233 19.06 -11.89 -10.54
CA VAL A 233 20.27 -11.13 -10.91
C VAL A 233 20.01 -9.64 -10.69
N PHE A 234 20.77 -9.02 -9.80
CA PHE A 234 20.58 -7.62 -9.42
C PHE A 234 21.30 -6.68 -10.38
N CYS A 235 20.54 -5.95 -11.21
CA CYS A 235 21.00 -4.79 -11.97
C CYS A 235 22.26 -4.99 -12.85
N GLU A 236 22.63 -6.22 -13.24
CA GLU A 236 23.82 -6.50 -14.05
C GLU A 236 23.67 -6.10 -15.54
N GLY A 237 22.47 -5.67 -15.95
CA GLY A 237 22.15 -5.21 -17.30
C GLY A 237 20.92 -5.91 -17.90
N ILE A 238 20.66 -5.65 -19.17
CA ILE A 238 19.54 -6.27 -19.89
C ILE A 238 20.01 -7.53 -20.60
N ASN A 239 19.44 -8.68 -20.21
CA ASN A 239 19.71 -9.95 -20.87
C ASN A 239 19.25 -9.90 -22.33
N ASP A 240 20.20 -10.10 -23.23
CA ASP A 240 19.93 -10.42 -24.63
C ASP A 240 20.51 -11.81 -24.90
N GLU A 241 19.62 -12.79 -25.02
CA GLU A 241 19.86 -14.20 -25.36
C GLU A 241 20.71 -15.02 -24.35
N THR A 242 21.89 -14.56 -23.92
CA THR A 242 22.78 -15.31 -22.99
C THR A 242 23.69 -14.47 -22.09
N VAL A 243 23.86 -13.16 -22.36
CA VAL A 243 24.74 -12.27 -21.56
C VAL A 243 24.01 -10.96 -21.26
N ALA A 244 24.10 -10.47 -20.02
CA ALA A 244 23.58 -9.18 -19.63
C ALA A 244 24.35 -8.06 -20.34
N LYS A 245 23.64 -7.22 -21.11
CA LYS A 245 24.22 -6.03 -21.74
C LYS A 245 24.21 -4.88 -20.73
N PRO A 246 25.38 -4.33 -20.37
CA PRO A 246 25.45 -3.18 -19.46
C PRO A 246 24.71 -1.98 -20.06
N GLN A 247 23.99 -1.25 -19.21
CA GLN A 247 23.21 -0.07 -19.60
C GLN A 247 23.93 1.21 -19.17
N ALA A 248 23.67 2.32 -19.86
CA ALA A 248 24.24 3.62 -19.48
C ALA A 248 23.80 4.02 -18.05
N ILE A 249 24.66 4.77 -17.35
CA ILE A 249 24.34 5.35 -16.04
C ILE A 249 24.08 6.84 -16.22
N GLU A 250 22.88 7.28 -15.85
CA GLU A 250 22.50 8.69 -15.83
C GLU A 250 22.72 9.27 -14.43
N LEU A 251 23.34 10.45 -14.37
CA LEU A 251 23.66 11.13 -13.12
C LEU A 251 22.90 12.44 -13.01
N TYR A 252 22.14 12.60 -11.93
CA TYR A 252 21.34 13.79 -11.64
C TYR A 252 21.89 14.49 -10.41
N LYS A 253 22.03 15.82 -10.48
CA LYS A 253 22.44 16.61 -9.31
C LYS A 253 21.34 16.62 -8.24
N LEU A 254 21.71 16.28 -7.01
CA LEU A 254 20.92 16.50 -5.80
C LEU A 254 21.51 17.67 -5.01
N THR A 255 20.87 18.05 -3.90
CA THR A 255 21.44 19.02 -2.96
C THR A 255 22.56 18.40 -2.12
N ASN A 256 23.35 19.26 -1.46
CA ASN A 256 24.40 18.84 -0.51
C ASN A 256 25.50 17.97 -1.14
N HIS A 257 25.99 18.33 -2.33
CA HIS A 257 27.06 17.63 -3.05
C HIS A 257 26.78 16.14 -3.25
N LYS A 258 25.52 15.78 -3.46
CA LYS A 258 25.10 14.41 -3.77
C LYS A 258 24.58 14.32 -5.19
N VAL A 259 24.62 13.11 -5.72
CA VAL A 259 24.05 12.77 -7.03
C VAL A 259 23.18 11.53 -6.93
N LEU A 260 22.14 11.48 -7.74
CA LEU A 260 21.39 10.26 -8.00
C LEU A 260 21.99 9.62 -9.24
N ALA A 261 22.39 8.35 -9.13
CA ALA A 261 22.73 7.52 -10.27
C ALA A 261 21.56 6.60 -10.60
N THR A 262 21.17 6.56 -11.87
CA THR A 262 20.15 5.64 -12.38
C THR A 262 20.67 4.83 -13.55
N THR A 263 20.26 3.57 -13.64
CA THR A 263 20.54 2.72 -14.80
C THR A 263 19.41 1.72 -14.98
N LEU A 264 19.16 1.30 -16.22
CA LEU A 264 18.14 0.29 -16.49
C LEU A 264 18.62 -1.07 -15.95
N CYS A 265 17.94 -1.58 -14.92
CA CYS A 265 18.31 -2.81 -14.23
C CYS A 265 17.67 -4.05 -14.82
N TRP A 266 16.39 -3.95 -15.20
CA TRP A 266 15.66 -5.07 -15.78
C TRP A 266 14.58 -4.57 -16.72
N ARG A 267 14.28 -5.41 -17.71
CA ARG A 267 13.21 -5.20 -18.70
C ARG A 267 12.42 -6.48 -18.82
N GLY A 268 11.12 -6.37 -18.57
CA GLY A 268 10.14 -7.41 -18.84
C GLY A 268 9.23 -7.05 -20.00
N ALA A 269 8.31 -7.93 -20.34
CA ALA A 269 7.40 -7.76 -21.48
C ALA A 269 6.54 -6.48 -21.44
N TYR A 270 6.29 -5.92 -20.24
CA TYR A 270 5.39 -4.77 -20.06
C TYR A 270 5.94 -3.72 -19.08
N ASN A 271 7.08 -3.98 -18.48
CA ASN A 271 7.62 -3.20 -17.39
C ASN A 271 9.13 -3.04 -17.59
N GLU A 272 9.64 -1.91 -17.13
CA GLU A 272 11.07 -1.68 -16.92
C GLU A 272 11.28 -1.23 -15.48
N GLY A 273 12.43 -1.57 -14.92
CA GLY A 273 12.85 -1.04 -13.64
C GLY A 273 14.26 -0.47 -13.75
N TYR A 274 14.36 0.77 -13.31
CA TYR A 274 15.63 1.46 -13.16
C TYR A 274 16.10 1.32 -11.72
N GLY A 275 17.37 0.96 -11.58
CA GLY A 275 18.12 1.09 -10.34
C GLY A 275 18.34 2.54 -10.01
N ALA A 276 18.28 2.87 -8.73
CA ALA A 276 18.48 4.21 -8.21
C ALA A 276 19.36 4.15 -6.95
N TRP A 277 20.47 4.89 -6.97
CA TRP A 277 21.38 5.01 -5.84
C TRP A 277 21.81 6.46 -5.61
N VAL A 278 22.05 6.80 -4.35
CA VAL A 278 22.64 8.09 -3.96
C VAL A 278 24.14 7.93 -3.76
N LEU A 279 24.92 8.83 -4.35
CA LEU A 279 26.37 8.93 -4.18
C LEU A 279 26.77 10.37 -3.82
N GLU A 280 28.01 10.55 -3.39
CA GLU A 280 28.65 11.86 -3.35
C GLU A 280 28.98 12.34 -4.78
N GLU A 281 28.94 13.65 -5.02
CA GLU A 281 29.20 14.30 -6.33
C GLU A 281 30.63 14.02 -6.84
N SER A 282 31.54 13.65 -5.95
CA SER A 282 32.89 13.18 -6.32
C SER A 282 32.90 11.82 -7.04
N LEU A 283 31.77 11.09 -7.05
CA LEU A 283 31.63 9.73 -7.58
C LEU A 283 32.59 8.72 -6.94
N LYS A 284 32.97 8.98 -5.68
CA LYS A 284 33.83 8.13 -4.86
C LYS A 284 33.11 7.79 -3.56
N GLY A 285 33.55 6.72 -2.90
CA GLY A 285 32.97 6.26 -1.63
C GLY A 285 31.81 5.28 -1.84
N LYS A 286 30.93 5.15 -0.84
CA LYS A 286 29.83 4.18 -0.87
C LYS A 286 28.59 4.77 -1.53
N ALA A 287 27.93 3.96 -2.36
CA ALA A 287 26.58 4.24 -2.85
C ALA A 287 25.53 3.78 -1.82
N THR A 288 24.38 4.45 -1.81
CA THR A 288 23.22 4.06 -1.01
C THR A 288 22.07 3.70 -1.94
N PHE A 289 21.64 2.43 -1.91
CA PHE A 289 20.51 1.96 -2.69
C PHE A 289 19.19 2.61 -2.28
N VAL A 290 18.34 2.90 -3.25
CA VAL A 290 16.97 3.41 -3.04
C VAL A 290 15.93 2.40 -3.52
N THR A 291 16.02 1.98 -4.77
CA THR A 291 15.08 1.05 -5.42
C THR A 291 15.64 0.57 -6.75
N GLU A 292 15.17 -0.58 -7.22
CA GLU A 292 15.39 -1.10 -8.57
C GLU A 292 14.11 -1.08 -9.43
N PHE A 293 13.03 -0.55 -8.89
CA PHE A 293 11.71 -0.51 -9.51
C PHE A 293 11.34 0.89 -10.01
N ALA A 294 12.30 1.82 -10.10
CA ALA A 294 12.01 3.17 -10.58
C ALA A 294 11.52 3.13 -12.03
N SER A 295 10.49 3.91 -12.32
CA SER A 295 9.98 4.14 -13.67
C SER A 295 10.41 5.50 -14.21
N ASP A 296 10.53 6.50 -13.33
CA ASP A 296 10.98 7.85 -13.70
C ASP A 296 11.59 8.57 -12.49
N PHE A 297 12.43 9.57 -12.78
CA PHE A 297 12.93 10.54 -11.82
C PHE A 297 12.74 11.97 -12.33
N ALA A 298 12.09 12.81 -11.54
CA ALA A 298 11.95 14.23 -11.83
C ALA A 298 11.97 15.08 -10.57
N ALA A 299 12.86 16.09 -10.55
CA ALA A 299 12.89 17.17 -9.55
C ALA A 299 12.82 16.67 -8.09
N GLY A 300 13.61 15.66 -7.74
CA GLY A 300 13.72 15.14 -6.38
C GLY A 300 12.67 14.09 -6.04
N GLU A 301 12.00 13.52 -7.05
CA GLU A 301 11.01 12.47 -6.90
C GLU A 301 11.33 11.29 -7.80
N ILE A 302 11.45 10.11 -7.20
CA ILE A 302 11.47 8.84 -7.91
C ILE A 302 10.05 8.28 -7.87
N SER A 303 9.51 7.99 -9.04
CA SER A 303 8.21 7.34 -9.18
C SER A 303 8.37 5.93 -9.70
N SER A 304 7.46 5.05 -9.30
CA SER A 304 7.39 3.67 -9.77
C SER A 304 5.93 3.33 -10.05
N ALA A 305 5.68 2.79 -11.24
CA ALA A 305 4.40 2.24 -11.66
C ALA A 305 4.67 0.93 -12.39
N GLN A 306 4.42 -0.19 -11.72
CA GLN A 306 4.75 -1.52 -12.20
C GLN A 306 3.48 -2.34 -12.36
N LYS A 307 3.28 -2.90 -13.55
CA LYS A 307 2.12 -3.73 -13.85
C LYS A 307 2.29 -5.11 -13.23
N GLY A 308 1.47 -5.44 -12.24
CA GLY A 308 1.35 -6.80 -11.70
C GLY A 308 0.65 -7.70 -12.70
N ARG A 309 1.24 -8.87 -12.99
CA ARG A 309 0.68 -9.85 -13.92
C ARG A 309 -0.36 -10.71 -13.18
N GLY A 310 -1.60 -10.61 -13.62
CA GLY A 310 -2.78 -11.29 -13.10
C GLY A 310 -4.00 -10.91 -13.94
N LEU A 311 -5.19 -11.35 -13.54
CA LEU A 311 -6.43 -10.95 -14.21
C LEU A 311 -6.58 -9.42 -14.15
N GLY A 312 -6.52 -8.72 -15.29
CA GLY A 312 -6.85 -7.29 -15.38
C GLY A 312 -5.72 -6.28 -15.16
N ASP A 313 -4.43 -6.66 -15.27
CA ASP A 313 -3.31 -5.70 -15.32
C ASP A 313 -3.27 -4.71 -14.14
N CYS A 314 -3.12 -5.24 -12.92
CA CYS A 314 -3.01 -4.45 -11.70
C CYS A 314 -1.76 -3.59 -11.63
N TRP A 315 -1.77 -2.59 -10.75
CA TRP A 315 -0.65 -1.67 -10.59
C TRP A 315 -0.12 -1.67 -9.16
N ALA A 316 1.19 -1.94 -9.05
CA ALA A 316 1.99 -1.61 -7.89
C ALA A 316 2.63 -0.25 -8.12
N MET A 317 2.47 0.66 -7.16
CA MET A 317 2.92 2.03 -7.26
C MET A 317 3.71 2.41 -6.04
N SER A 318 4.84 3.07 -6.24
CA SER A 318 5.69 3.56 -5.15
C SER A 318 6.24 4.93 -5.49
N GLN A 319 6.53 5.70 -4.44
CA GLN A 319 7.14 7.03 -4.56
C GLN A 319 8.22 7.18 -3.50
N TRP A 320 9.34 7.77 -3.89
CA TRP A 320 10.38 8.21 -2.97
C TRP A 320 10.69 9.68 -3.20
N ILE A 321 10.72 10.44 -2.11
CA ILE A 321 10.94 11.89 -2.14
C ILE A 321 12.29 12.22 -1.52
N TRP A 322 13.09 13.00 -2.26
CA TRP A 322 14.32 13.59 -1.79
C TRP A 322 14.02 14.66 -0.73
N ASN A 323 14.48 14.42 0.49
CA ASN A 323 14.26 15.35 1.61
C ASN A 323 15.41 16.34 1.84
N GLY A 324 16.41 16.36 0.94
CA GLY A 324 17.65 17.10 1.09
C GLY A 324 18.83 16.24 1.54
N GLN A 325 18.59 15.05 2.09
CA GLN A 325 19.63 14.14 2.61
C GLN A 325 19.51 12.71 2.09
N THR A 326 18.28 12.19 2.01
CA THR A 326 17.98 10.84 1.54
C THR A 326 16.64 10.81 0.80
N PHE A 327 16.41 9.76 0.02
CA PHE A 327 15.11 9.45 -0.54
C PHE A 327 14.27 8.69 0.49
N VAL A 328 13.12 9.26 0.86
CA VAL A 328 12.17 8.64 1.79
C VAL A 328 11.01 8.08 1.00
N LYS A 329 10.67 6.79 1.20
CA LYS A 329 9.49 6.18 0.58
C LYS A 329 8.22 6.81 1.17
N THR A 330 7.46 7.53 0.36
CA THR A 330 6.27 8.29 0.76
C THR A 330 4.97 7.63 0.35
N LEU A 331 5.05 6.71 -0.62
CA LEU A 331 3.92 5.94 -1.13
C LEU A 331 4.33 4.50 -1.37
N ASP A 332 3.46 3.58 -0.97
CA ASP A 332 3.45 2.19 -1.41
C ASP A 332 1.99 1.76 -1.50
N ARG A 333 1.53 1.54 -2.75
CA ARG A 333 0.12 1.38 -3.10
C ARG A 333 -0.06 0.26 -4.11
N TRP A 334 -1.07 -0.56 -3.87
CA TRP A 334 -1.55 -1.61 -4.75
C TRP A 334 -2.99 -1.33 -5.20
N THR A 335 -3.32 -1.62 -6.47
CA THR A 335 -4.69 -1.38 -7.00
C THR A 335 -5.67 -2.55 -6.83
N GLY A 336 -5.22 -3.61 -6.16
CA GLY A 336 -6.03 -4.79 -5.81
C GLY A 336 -5.84 -5.97 -6.77
N MET A 337 -6.67 -7.01 -6.67
CA MET A 337 -6.55 -8.22 -7.53
C MET A 337 -7.04 -8.05 -8.99
N CYS A 338 -7.64 -6.91 -9.34
CA CYS A 338 -8.14 -6.52 -10.67
C CYS A 338 -9.04 -7.51 -11.40
N LYS A 339 -9.57 -8.51 -10.68
CA LYS A 339 -10.57 -9.45 -11.18
C LYS A 339 -11.74 -8.67 -11.76
N GLY A 340 -11.88 -8.63 -13.09
CA GLY A 340 -12.93 -7.89 -13.80
C GLY A 340 -12.93 -6.37 -13.61
N PHE A 341 -11.82 -5.81 -13.12
CA PHE A 341 -11.59 -4.37 -12.97
C PHE A 341 -10.21 -4.00 -13.51
N PRO A 342 -10.06 -3.82 -14.84
CA PRO A 342 -8.77 -3.51 -15.45
C PRO A 342 -8.11 -2.28 -14.82
N GLY A 343 -6.82 -2.38 -14.47
CA GLY A 343 -6.06 -1.34 -13.76
C GLY A 343 -6.33 -1.29 -12.25
N GLY A 344 -7.29 -2.06 -11.76
CA GLY A 344 -7.70 -2.12 -10.36
C GLY A 344 -8.79 -1.10 -10.00
N ILE A 345 -9.40 -1.31 -8.84
CA ILE A 345 -10.59 -0.57 -8.40
C ILE A 345 -10.42 0.09 -7.04
N TRP A 346 -9.47 -0.38 -6.24
CA TRP A 346 -9.25 0.11 -4.87
C TRP A 346 -7.81 0.52 -4.67
N ASP A 347 -7.62 1.62 -3.94
CA ASP A 347 -6.29 2.01 -3.48
C ASP A 347 -5.98 1.33 -2.13
N LEU A 348 -5.09 0.35 -2.15
CA LEU A 348 -4.66 -0.43 -1.00
C LEU A 348 -3.24 0.00 -0.61
N TYR A 349 -3.10 0.70 0.53
CA TYR A 349 -1.85 1.34 0.91
C TYR A 349 -1.11 0.57 2.00
N LEU A 350 0.21 0.46 1.84
CA LEU A 350 1.16 0.07 2.89
C LEU A 350 1.88 1.28 3.47
N ILE A 351 2.17 2.28 2.65
CA ILE A 351 2.82 3.52 3.07
C ILE A 351 2.02 4.72 2.55
N GLU A 352 1.71 5.63 3.46
CA GLU A 352 1.09 6.92 3.18
C GLU A 352 1.85 8.02 3.95
N ALA A 353 2.32 9.04 3.24
CA ALA A 353 2.96 10.22 3.81
C ALA A 353 2.34 11.52 3.25
N LEU A 354 2.60 12.63 3.94
CA LEU A 354 2.31 13.98 3.45
C LEU A 354 3.58 14.59 2.89
N VAL A 355 3.56 14.94 1.60
CA VAL A 355 4.67 15.64 0.95
C VAL A 355 4.40 17.15 0.98
N ARG A 356 5.38 17.94 1.42
CA ARG A 356 5.31 19.42 1.48
C ARG A 356 6.40 20.09 0.67
#